data_AF-A0A6I0EPA4-F1
#
_entry.id   AF-A0A6I0EPA4-F1
#
_cell.length_a   1.000
_cell.length_b   1.000
_cell.length_c   1.000
_cell.angle_alpha   90.00
_cell.angle_beta   90.00
_cell.angle_gamma   90.00
#
_symmetry.space_group_name_H-M   'P 1'
#
loop_
_entity.id
_entity.type
_entity.pdbx_description
1 polymer ?
#
loop_
_entity_poly.entity_id
_entity_poly.type
_entity_poly.pdbx_seq_one_letter_code
_entity_poly.pdbx_strand_id
1 'polypeptide(L)'
;MMRAICFLCIAAIVSGAATDSAARRELTDEDVTAAIKAVIAERTRGGVFSFTDARTGDQLSLVLDDVRIVRGLPGYGWFPNVNFHDEQVSGKRYALDFWLKPDGYRLKLMDIRIHKAPQPDGGVWMSITRAPLPWWWLPTIERASSVVGMQAWQVMGDIHTHIAESKNGEAIKLRDAGGASLSLQLVDFNPPVGRSRADGRYFACALLRKFGNPPAFYSTAYWLDAKTKLVTAGSVTEVDAAREGESKAAAEPRCDVGGIAFDIVD
;
A
#
# COMPACT_ATOMS: atom_id res chain seq x y z
N MET A 1 -66.24 34.37 30.67
CA MET A 1 -65.53 33.08 30.60
C MET A 1 -65.32 32.73 29.14
N MET A 2 -64.07 32.79 28.69
CA MET A 2 -63.68 32.68 27.28
C MET A 2 -62.93 31.36 27.12
N ARG A 3 -63.31 30.52 26.15
CA ARG A 3 -62.43 29.48 25.57
C ARG A 3 -62.94 29.11 24.18
N ALA A 4 -62.33 29.74 23.18
CA ALA A 4 -62.41 29.35 21.78
C ALA A 4 -61.59 28.08 21.57
N ILE A 5 -62.19 27.07 20.94
CA ILE A 5 -61.53 25.82 20.54
C ILE A 5 -61.07 26.00 19.10
N CYS A 6 -59.77 26.16 18.92
CA CYS A 6 -59.10 26.22 17.63
C CYS A 6 -58.88 24.79 17.13
N PHE A 7 -59.56 24.39 16.05
CA PHE A 7 -59.27 23.16 15.32
C PHE A 7 -58.19 23.44 14.28
N LEU A 8 -56.98 22.92 14.51
CA LEU A 8 -55.90 22.91 13.52
C LEU A 8 -56.08 21.71 12.57
N CYS A 9 -56.18 21.98 11.27
CA CYS A 9 -56.03 20.97 10.21
C CYS A 9 -54.59 20.47 10.17
N ILE A 10 -54.38 19.16 10.35
CA ILE A 10 -53.09 18.50 10.10
C ILE A 10 -53.12 17.98 8.65
N ALA A 11 -52.37 18.63 7.76
CA ALA A 11 -52.06 18.10 6.44
C ALA A 11 -50.94 17.06 6.57
N ALA A 12 -51.24 15.79 6.27
CA ALA A 12 -50.25 14.72 6.23
C ALA A 12 -49.38 14.87 4.97
N ILE A 13 -48.14 15.32 5.14
CA ILE A 13 -47.12 15.28 4.09
C ILE A 13 -46.58 13.85 4.04
N VAL A 14 -47.02 13.08 3.04
CA VAL A 14 -46.40 11.80 2.70
C VAL A 14 -45.09 12.10 1.99
N SER A 15 -44.00 12.17 2.75
CA SER A 15 -42.65 12.24 2.20
C SER A 15 -42.33 10.91 1.52
N GLY A 16 -42.43 10.86 0.20
CA GLY A 16 -41.89 9.76 -0.60
C GLY A 16 -40.38 9.70 -0.41
N ALA A 17 -39.89 8.68 0.28
CA ALA A 17 -38.48 8.35 0.29
C ALA A 17 -38.10 7.89 -1.12
N ALA A 18 -37.45 8.77 -1.88
CA ALA A 18 -36.75 8.39 -3.08
C ALA A 18 -35.64 7.41 -2.67
N THR A 19 -35.87 6.12 -2.92
CA THR A 19 -34.84 5.10 -2.85
C THR A 19 -33.82 5.42 -3.94
N ASP A 20 -32.69 6.02 -3.55
CA ASP A 20 -31.52 6.11 -4.39
C ASP A 20 -30.88 4.70 -4.50
N SER A 21 -31.53 3.83 -5.25
CA SER A 21 -30.96 2.57 -5.71
C SER A 21 -30.45 2.75 -7.14
N ALA A 22 -29.54 3.72 -7.33
CA ALA A 22 -28.61 3.61 -8.44
C ALA A 22 -27.81 2.33 -8.20
N ALA A 23 -28.11 1.29 -8.98
CA ALA A 23 -27.38 0.02 -8.94
C ALA A 23 -25.88 0.33 -9.01
N ARG A 24 -25.16 0.04 -7.92
CA ARG A 24 -23.73 0.29 -7.81
C ARG A 24 -23.04 -0.59 -8.86
N ARG A 25 -22.68 -0.01 -10.00
CA ARG A 25 -21.89 -0.68 -11.05
C ARG A 25 -20.64 -1.30 -10.42
N GLU A 26 -20.51 -2.61 -10.57
CA GLU A 26 -19.30 -3.33 -10.17
C GLU A 26 -18.15 -2.97 -11.11
N LEU A 27 -16.98 -2.72 -10.54
CA LEU A 27 -15.77 -2.43 -11.32
C LEU A 27 -15.20 -3.73 -11.88
N THR A 28 -14.79 -3.70 -13.14
CA THR A 28 -14.31 -4.85 -13.91
C THR A 28 -12.80 -4.81 -14.14
N ASP A 29 -12.22 -5.91 -14.62
CA ASP A 29 -10.82 -5.96 -15.05
C ASP A 29 -10.55 -4.97 -16.19
N GLU A 30 -11.53 -4.74 -17.08
CA GLU A 30 -11.45 -3.74 -18.14
C GLU A 30 -11.40 -2.31 -17.58
N ASP A 31 -12.20 -1.99 -16.56
CA ASP A 31 -12.16 -0.68 -15.89
C ASP A 31 -10.78 -0.44 -15.25
N VAL A 32 -10.24 -1.46 -14.58
CA VAL A 32 -8.92 -1.41 -13.95
C VAL A 32 -7.82 -1.23 -14.98
N THR A 33 -7.89 -1.98 -16.09
CA THR A 33 -6.95 -1.89 -17.20
C THR A 33 -7.00 -0.51 -17.87
N ALA A 34 -8.19 0.06 -18.04
CA ALA A 34 -8.33 1.42 -18.57
C ALA A 34 -7.74 2.46 -17.62
N ALA A 35 -7.99 2.33 -16.31
CA ALA A 35 -7.47 3.25 -15.30
C ALA A 35 -5.93 3.24 -15.25
N ILE A 36 -5.28 2.08 -15.25
CA ILE A 36 -3.81 2.03 -15.26
C ILE A 36 -3.21 2.53 -16.56
N LYS A 37 -3.86 2.30 -17.71
CA LYS A 37 -3.39 2.85 -18.99
C LYS A 37 -3.45 4.38 -18.99
N ALA A 38 -4.48 4.97 -18.38
CA ALA A 38 -4.56 6.41 -18.19
C ALA A 38 -3.43 6.95 -17.30
N VAL A 39 -3.13 6.29 -16.17
CA VAL A 39 -1.99 6.64 -15.30
C VAL A 39 -0.66 6.57 -16.04
N ILE A 40 -0.44 5.50 -16.81
CA ILE A 40 0.79 5.33 -17.59
C ILE A 40 0.88 6.43 -18.64
N ALA A 41 -0.19 6.70 -19.39
CA ALA A 41 -0.21 7.74 -20.42
C ALA A 41 0.09 9.13 -19.85
N GLU A 42 -0.45 9.49 -18.69
CA GLU A 42 -0.21 10.78 -18.03
C GLU A 42 1.28 11.00 -17.70
N ARG A 43 1.99 9.92 -17.34
CA ARG A 43 3.41 9.95 -16.97
C ARG A 43 4.35 9.56 -18.12
N THR A 44 3.81 9.38 -19.32
CA THR A 44 4.57 8.97 -20.50
C THR A 44 4.90 10.19 -21.36
N ARG A 45 6.17 10.34 -21.73
CA ARG A 45 6.66 11.35 -22.69
C ARG A 45 7.43 10.64 -23.79
N GLY A 46 7.05 10.85 -25.05
CA GLY A 46 7.73 10.21 -26.18
C GLY A 46 7.67 8.68 -26.17
N GLY A 47 6.65 8.09 -25.56
CA GLY A 47 6.53 6.63 -25.41
C GLY A 47 7.25 6.05 -24.19
N VAL A 48 7.93 6.88 -23.39
CA VAL A 48 8.67 6.48 -22.20
C VAL A 48 7.92 6.89 -20.93
N PHE A 49 7.52 5.89 -20.15
CA PHE A 49 6.95 6.04 -18.82
C PHE A 49 8.05 6.29 -17.79
N SER A 50 7.97 7.40 -17.07
CA SER A 50 8.94 7.77 -16.05
C SER A 50 8.50 7.29 -14.66
N PHE A 51 9.35 6.54 -13.97
CA PHE A 51 9.06 5.99 -12.65
C PHE A 51 10.26 6.06 -11.71
N THR A 52 10.08 6.56 -10.50
CA THR A 52 11.14 6.59 -9.48
C THR A 52 11.05 5.35 -8.60
N ASP A 53 12.11 4.54 -8.52
CA ASP A 53 12.15 3.43 -7.57
C ASP A 53 12.35 3.97 -6.15
N ALA A 54 11.34 3.80 -5.29
CA ALA A 54 11.42 4.21 -3.88
C ALA A 54 12.61 3.58 -3.12
N ARG A 55 13.08 2.40 -3.54
CA ARG A 55 14.16 1.69 -2.85
C ARG A 55 15.54 2.24 -3.20
N THR A 56 15.86 2.35 -4.48
CA THR A 56 17.18 2.80 -4.94
C THR A 56 17.23 4.31 -5.16
N GLY A 57 16.09 4.90 -5.52
CA GLY A 57 15.97 6.27 -5.99
C GLY A 57 16.23 6.48 -7.46
N ASP A 58 16.45 5.40 -8.20
CA ASP A 58 16.70 5.50 -9.63
C ASP A 58 15.47 6.02 -10.35
N GLN A 59 15.70 6.92 -11.30
CA GLN A 59 14.70 7.31 -12.27
C GLN A 59 14.72 6.30 -13.41
N LEU A 60 13.68 5.48 -13.50
CA LEU A 60 13.53 4.48 -14.54
C LEU A 60 12.80 5.09 -15.74
N SER A 61 13.38 4.88 -16.93
CA SER A 61 12.77 5.15 -18.23
C SER A 61 12.23 3.83 -18.79
N LEU A 62 10.91 3.65 -18.73
CA LEU A 62 10.28 2.38 -19.01
C LEU A 62 9.37 2.44 -20.24
N VAL A 63 9.41 1.42 -21.09
CA VAL A 63 8.49 1.23 -22.21
C VAL A 63 7.49 0.15 -21.85
N LEU A 64 6.20 0.43 -22.03
CA LEU A 64 5.12 -0.50 -21.72
C LEU A 64 5.13 -1.69 -22.69
N ASP A 65 5.15 -2.91 -22.13
CA ASP A 65 4.96 -4.14 -22.90
C ASP A 65 3.48 -4.55 -22.90
N ASP A 66 2.97 -4.98 -21.74
CA ASP A 66 1.62 -5.51 -21.59
C ASP A 66 1.10 -5.41 -20.15
N VAL A 67 -0.22 -5.56 -20.01
CA VAL A 67 -0.88 -5.76 -18.71
C VAL A 67 -1.07 -7.26 -18.54
N ARG A 68 -0.27 -7.86 -17.65
CA ARG A 68 -0.15 -9.32 -17.55
C ARG A 68 -1.37 -9.95 -16.88
N ILE A 69 -1.80 -9.39 -15.75
CA ILE A 69 -2.92 -9.91 -14.95
C ILE A 69 -3.53 -8.78 -14.12
N VAL A 70 -4.85 -8.80 -13.96
CA VAL A 70 -5.59 -7.99 -12.99
C VAL A 70 -6.05 -8.90 -11.86
N ARG A 71 -5.82 -8.49 -10.60
CA ARG A 71 -6.28 -9.23 -9.41
C ARG A 71 -7.04 -8.28 -8.49
N GLY A 72 -8.09 -8.77 -7.86
CA GLY A 72 -8.81 -8.06 -6.80
C GLY A 72 -8.60 -8.74 -5.45
N LEU A 73 -8.59 -7.94 -4.38
CA LEU A 73 -8.67 -8.43 -3.01
C LEU A 73 -9.81 -7.69 -2.29
N PRO A 74 -10.87 -8.40 -1.85
CA PRO A 74 -12.02 -7.77 -1.19
C PRO A 74 -11.60 -6.87 -0.03
N GLY A 75 -12.12 -5.64 -0.01
CA GLY A 75 -11.81 -4.62 1.01
C GLY A 75 -10.50 -3.85 0.77
N TYR A 76 -9.60 -4.36 -0.07
CA TYR A 76 -8.29 -3.74 -0.30
C TYR A 76 -8.09 -3.20 -1.72
N GLY A 77 -8.89 -3.62 -2.71
CA GLY A 77 -8.87 -3.04 -4.05
C GLY A 77 -8.26 -3.96 -5.10
N TRP A 78 -7.63 -3.37 -6.11
CA TRP A 78 -7.15 -4.04 -7.32
C TRP A 78 -5.64 -3.88 -7.48
N PHE A 79 -5.01 -4.92 -8.02
CA PHE A 79 -3.55 -5.08 -8.14
C PHE A 79 -3.13 -5.56 -9.53
N PRO A 80 -3.34 -4.77 -10.59
CA PRO A 80 -2.82 -5.11 -11.91
C PRO A 80 -1.28 -5.14 -11.92
N ASN A 81 -0.73 -6.22 -12.47
CA ASN A 81 0.69 -6.41 -12.70
C ASN A 81 0.99 -6.10 -14.18
N VAL A 82 1.90 -5.15 -14.42
CA VAL A 82 2.18 -4.58 -15.74
C VAL A 82 3.66 -4.78 -16.05
N ASN A 83 3.95 -5.30 -17.24
CA ASN A 83 5.31 -5.54 -17.71
C ASN A 83 5.84 -4.32 -18.46
N PHE A 84 7.11 -4.02 -18.21
CA PHE A 84 7.86 -2.98 -18.90
C PHE A 84 9.26 -3.49 -19.22
N HIS A 85 9.91 -2.83 -20.18
CA HIS A 85 11.35 -2.91 -20.35
C HIS A 85 12.01 -1.54 -20.23
N ASP A 86 13.30 -1.52 -19.91
CA ASP A 86 14.13 -0.32 -19.96
C ASP A 86 14.23 0.23 -21.39
N GLU A 87 14.10 1.55 -21.56
CA GLU A 87 14.14 2.23 -22.85
C GLU A 87 15.42 1.92 -23.65
N GLN A 88 16.57 1.85 -22.98
CA GLN A 88 17.87 1.71 -23.63
C GLN A 88 18.26 0.25 -23.81
N VAL A 89 17.83 -0.63 -22.90
CA VAL A 89 18.20 -2.04 -22.89
C VAL A 89 16.95 -2.90 -22.72
N SER A 90 16.32 -3.28 -23.83
CA SER A 90 15.05 -4.06 -23.82
C SER A 90 15.12 -5.41 -23.09
N GLY A 91 16.33 -5.97 -22.89
CA GLY A 91 16.54 -7.15 -22.05
C GLY A 91 16.28 -6.91 -20.55
N LYS A 92 16.41 -5.67 -20.07
CA LYS A 92 16.12 -5.27 -18.69
C LYS A 92 14.61 -5.14 -18.49
N ARG A 93 13.98 -6.23 -18.05
CA ARG A 93 12.52 -6.29 -17.84
C ARG A 93 12.13 -6.07 -16.39
N TYR A 94 11.11 -5.24 -16.21
CA TYR A 94 10.48 -4.91 -14.96
C TYR A 94 9.02 -5.39 -14.94
N ALA A 95 8.53 -5.76 -13.76
CA ALA A 95 7.11 -5.93 -13.54
C ALA A 95 6.68 -5.02 -12.39
N LEU A 96 5.77 -4.09 -12.65
CA LEU A 96 5.23 -3.14 -11.68
C LEU A 96 3.81 -3.53 -11.33
N ASP A 97 3.51 -3.57 -10.04
CA ASP A 97 2.14 -3.66 -9.54
C ASP A 97 1.61 -2.25 -9.28
N PHE A 98 0.41 -1.96 -9.76
CA PHE A 98 -0.33 -0.78 -9.38
C PHE A 98 -1.37 -1.19 -8.36
N TRP A 99 -1.51 -0.45 -7.27
CA TRP A 99 -2.57 -0.65 -6.30
C TRP A 99 -3.64 0.43 -6.47
N LEU A 100 -4.86 0.02 -6.80
CA LEU A 100 -6.00 0.92 -6.96
C LEU A 100 -7.12 0.57 -5.98
N LYS A 101 -7.76 1.59 -5.42
CA LYS A 101 -8.98 1.43 -4.61
C LYS A 101 -10.18 2.09 -5.29
N PRO A 102 -11.39 1.54 -5.13
CA PRO A 102 -12.61 2.23 -5.55
C PRO A 102 -12.76 3.59 -4.85
N ASP A 103 -13.08 4.62 -5.63
CA ASP A 103 -13.53 5.95 -5.21
C ASP A 103 -14.86 6.25 -5.91
N GLY A 104 -15.95 5.77 -5.31
CA GLY A 104 -17.26 5.70 -5.98
C GLY A 104 -17.19 4.81 -7.21
N TYR A 105 -17.49 5.37 -8.39
CA TYR A 105 -17.42 4.69 -9.69
C TYR A 105 -16.06 4.79 -10.38
N ARG A 106 -15.06 5.40 -9.72
CA ARG A 106 -13.71 5.60 -10.24
C ARG A 106 -12.72 4.73 -9.49
N LEU A 107 -11.52 4.63 -10.04
CA LEU A 107 -10.37 3.99 -9.39
C LEU A 107 -9.36 5.06 -9.00
N LYS A 108 -9.00 5.09 -7.72
CA LYS A 108 -7.93 5.92 -7.18
C LYS A 108 -6.66 5.09 -7.12
N LEU A 109 -5.59 5.59 -7.74
CA LEU A 109 -4.25 5.03 -7.56
C LEU A 109 -3.74 5.31 -6.14
N MET A 110 -3.37 4.26 -5.42
CA MET A 110 -2.89 4.33 -4.04
C MET A 110 -1.36 4.24 -3.98
N ASP A 111 -0.78 3.33 -4.76
CA ASP A 111 0.67 3.10 -4.80
C ASP A 111 1.09 2.34 -6.07
N ILE A 112 2.38 2.39 -6.40
CA ILE A 112 3.00 1.55 -7.44
C ILE A 112 4.25 0.91 -6.84
N ARG A 113 4.43 -0.39 -7.02
CA ARG A 113 5.61 -1.13 -6.52
C ARG A 113 6.23 -1.97 -7.62
N ILE A 114 7.56 -2.02 -7.65
CA ILE A 114 8.26 -3.00 -8.50
C ILE A 114 8.17 -4.37 -7.82
N HIS A 115 7.52 -5.31 -8.51
CA HIS A 115 7.43 -6.72 -8.15
C HIS A 115 8.63 -7.50 -8.70
N LYS A 116 9.05 -7.22 -9.94
CA LYS A 116 10.25 -7.82 -10.54
C LYS A 116 11.16 -6.76 -11.12
N ALA A 117 12.46 -6.92 -10.92
CA ALA A 117 13.51 -6.03 -11.41
C ALA A 117 14.58 -6.85 -12.15
N PRO A 118 15.29 -6.24 -13.11
CA PRO A 118 16.36 -6.91 -13.84
C PRO A 118 17.62 -7.05 -12.96
N GLN A 119 18.20 -8.24 -12.95
CA GLN A 119 19.51 -8.54 -12.36
C GLN A 119 20.43 -9.10 -13.44
N PRO A 120 21.70 -8.67 -13.51
CA PRO A 120 22.65 -9.23 -14.46
C PRO A 120 23.02 -10.66 -14.03
N ASP A 121 22.97 -11.59 -14.98
CA ASP A 121 23.39 -12.98 -14.80
C ASP A 121 24.14 -13.44 -16.05
N GLY A 122 25.43 -13.73 -15.93
CA GLY A 122 26.22 -14.28 -17.04
C GLY A 122 26.22 -13.45 -18.34
N GLY A 123 26.04 -12.13 -18.27
CA GLY A 123 25.97 -11.24 -19.44
C GLY A 123 24.58 -11.11 -20.07
N VAL A 124 23.57 -11.77 -19.52
CA VAL A 124 22.15 -11.54 -19.83
C VAL A 124 21.44 -10.88 -18.64
N TRP A 125 20.24 -10.35 -18.89
CA TRP A 125 19.39 -9.77 -17.84
C TRP A 125 18.27 -10.74 -17.49
N MET A 126 18.16 -11.07 -16.21
CA MET A 126 17.08 -11.90 -15.67
C MET A 126 16.12 -11.04 -14.87
N SER A 127 14.81 -11.18 -15.13
CA SER A 127 13.80 -10.49 -14.33
C SER A 127 13.52 -11.30 -13.05
N ILE A 128 14.03 -10.82 -11.93
CA ILE A 128 13.94 -11.50 -10.64
C ILE A 128 12.86 -10.87 -9.75
N THR A 129 12.19 -11.72 -8.96
CA THR A 129 11.24 -11.24 -7.95
C THR A 129 11.98 -10.46 -6.86
N ARG A 130 11.52 -9.25 -6.60
CA ARG A 130 12.10 -8.35 -5.61
C ARG A 130 11.52 -8.66 -4.23
N ALA A 131 12.41 -8.95 -3.27
CA ALA A 131 12.03 -9.18 -1.87
C ALA A 131 12.10 -7.87 -1.04
N PRO A 132 11.31 -7.75 0.04
CA PRO A 132 10.15 -8.59 0.35
C PRO A 132 9.05 -8.41 -0.71
N LEU A 133 8.15 -9.39 -0.79
CA LEU A 133 7.00 -9.30 -1.70
C LEU A 133 6.03 -8.24 -1.19
N PRO A 134 5.44 -7.41 -2.08
CA PRO A 134 4.32 -6.57 -1.69
C PRO A 134 3.21 -7.42 -1.04
N TRP A 135 2.60 -6.89 0.03
CA TRP A 135 1.70 -7.67 0.88
C TRP A 135 0.51 -8.29 0.12
N TRP A 136 0.08 -7.72 -1.01
CA TRP A 136 -1.00 -8.24 -1.87
C TRP A 136 -0.62 -9.49 -2.67
N TRP A 137 0.65 -9.93 -2.64
CA TRP A 137 1.06 -11.25 -3.13
C TRP A 137 1.03 -12.32 -2.04
N LEU A 138 1.02 -11.95 -0.77
CA LEU A 138 1.04 -12.93 0.32
C LEU A 138 -0.23 -13.82 0.37
N PRO A 139 -1.45 -13.36 0.06
CA PRO A 139 -2.61 -14.24 -0.01
C PRO A 139 -2.48 -15.39 -1.04
N THR A 140 -1.63 -15.23 -2.06
CA THR A 140 -1.38 -16.28 -3.07
C THR A 140 -0.35 -17.31 -2.63
N ILE A 141 0.24 -17.11 -1.46
CA ILE A 141 1.24 -18.00 -0.86
C ILE A 141 0.60 -18.52 0.41
N GLU A 142 0.08 -19.75 0.39
CA GLU A 142 -0.48 -20.35 1.60
C GLU A 142 0.56 -20.36 2.71
N ARG A 143 0.24 -19.68 3.82
CA ARG A 143 0.97 -19.77 5.08
C ARG A 143 -0.05 -19.94 6.19
N ALA A 144 0.09 -21.02 6.94
CA ALA A 144 -0.70 -21.21 8.14
C ALA A 144 -0.11 -20.30 9.23
N SER A 145 -0.81 -19.22 9.57
CA SER A 145 -0.51 -18.47 10.79
C SER A 145 -0.95 -19.28 12.00
N SER A 146 -0.06 -19.40 12.99
CA SER A 146 -0.41 -19.99 14.29
C SER A 146 -1.23 -19.05 15.18
N VAL A 147 -1.37 -17.78 14.77
CA VAL A 147 -2.10 -16.74 15.50
C VAL A 147 -3.51 -16.62 14.94
N VAL A 148 -4.52 -16.86 15.80
CA VAL A 148 -5.92 -16.60 15.46
C VAL A 148 -6.16 -15.10 15.32
N GLY A 149 -6.74 -14.68 14.20
CA GLY A 149 -7.14 -13.29 13.96
C GLY A 149 -6.78 -12.82 12.56
N MET A 150 -6.22 -11.61 12.48
CA MET A 150 -5.75 -11.04 11.22
C MET A 150 -4.52 -11.79 10.70
N GLN A 151 -4.46 -12.00 9.39
CA GLN A 151 -3.27 -12.45 8.68
C GLN A 151 -2.29 -11.29 8.45
N ALA A 152 -1.01 -11.59 8.22
CA ALA A 152 0.03 -10.56 8.07
C ALA A 152 -0.28 -9.58 6.95
N TRP A 153 -0.81 -10.10 5.84
CA TRP A 153 -1.18 -9.28 4.68
C TRP A 153 -2.34 -8.32 4.97
N GLN A 154 -3.27 -8.69 5.87
CA GLN A 154 -4.36 -7.81 6.27
C GLN A 154 -3.83 -6.66 7.13
N VAL A 155 -2.92 -6.97 8.05
CA VAL A 155 -2.27 -5.97 8.91
C VAL A 155 -1.50 -4.96 8.04
N MET A 156 -0.66 -5.46 7.12
CA MET A 156 0.08 -4.61 6.20
C MET A 156 -0.83 -3.83 5.25
N GLY A 157 -1.93 -4.42 4.77
CA GLY A 157 -2.90 -3.74 3.91
C GLY A 157 -3.62 -2.58 4.61
N ASP A 158 -4.02 -2.78 5.87
CA ASP A 158 -4.68 -1.74 6.69
C ASP A 158 -3.70 -0.59 6.98
N ILE A 159 -2.46 -0.93 7.36
CA ILE A 159 -1.39 0.05 7.59
C ILE A 159 -1.02 0.78 6.30
N HIS A 160 -0.85 0.08 5.18
CA HIS A 160 -0.51 0.70 3.90
C HIS A 160 -1.64 1.61 3.40
N THR A 161 -2.90 1.28 3.70
CA THR A 161 -4.05 2.14 3.40
C THR A 161 -3.95 3.45 4.17
N HIS A 162 -3.75 3.38 5.48
CA HIS A 162 -3.54 4.56 6.31
C HIS A 162 -2.37 5.43 5.82
N ILE A 163 -1.25 4.79 5.48
CA ILE A 163 -0.08 5.48 4.94
C ILE A 163 -0.41 6.16 3.62
N ALA A 164 -1.01 5.45 2.67
CA ALA A 164 -1.33 6.00 1.35
C ALA A 164 -2.36 7.14 1.42
N GLU A 165 -3.28 7.10 2.38
CA GLU A 165 -4.30 8.14 2.60
C GLU A 165 -3.75 9.37 3.37
N SER A 166 -2.64 9.22 4.11
CA SER A 166 -1.98 10.32 4.84
C SER A 166 -0.83 11.00 4.07
N LYS A 167 -0.48 10.49 2.88
CA LYS A 167 0.55 11.10 2.02
C LYS A 167 0.18 12.52 1.59
N ASN A 168 1.19 13.38 1.48
CA ASN A 168 1.14 14.63 0.71
C ASN A 168 2.10 14.49 -0.49
N GLY A 169 1.53 14.31 -1.69
CA GLY A 169 2.30 13.81 -2.82
C GLY A 169 2.77 12.38 -2.57
N GLU A 170 4.07 12.12 -2.69
CA GLU A 170 4.66 10.80 -2.39
C GLU A 170 5.20 10.68 -0.96
N ALA A 171 5.22 11.78 -0.20
CA ALA A 171 5.86 11.86 1.11
C ALA A 171 4.86 11.73 2.27
N ILE A 172 5.31 11.10 3.34
CA ILE A 172 4.63 10.93 4.63
C ILE A 172 5.43 11.72 5.66
N LYS A 173 4.74 12.46 6.54
CA LYS A 173 5.40 13.18 7.64
C LYS A 173 5.43 12.32 8.90
N LEU A 174 6.62 12.01 9.38
CA LEU A 174 6.84 11.26 10.62
C LEU A 174 7.77 12.03 11.55
N ARG A 175 7.81 11.65 12.83
CA ARG A 175 8.68 12.28 13.83
C ARG A 175 9.78 11.32 14.26
N ASP A 176 10.98 11.84 14.46
CA ASP A 176 12.05 11.09 15.14
C ASP A 176 11.87 11.12 16.67
N ALA A 177 12.79 10.49 17.39
CA ALA A 177 12.78 10.47 18.86
C ALA A 177 13.00 11.87 19.50
N GLY A 178 13.62 12.81 18.77
CA GLY A 178 13.80 14.20 19.19
C GLY A 178 12.59 15.09 18.88
N GLY A 179 11.56 14.57 18.22
CA GLY A 179 10.35 15.29 17.82
C GLY A 179 10.47 16.04 16.49
N ALA A 180 11.61 15.97 15.79
CA ALA A 180 11.79 16.61 14.50
C ALA A 180 10.95 15.92 13.43
N SER A 181 10.32 16.71 12.55
CA SER A 181 9.49 16.17 11.47
C SER A 181 10.33 15.85 10.23
N LEU A 182 10.25 14.61 9.77
CA LEU A 182 10.89 14.11 8.57
C LEU A 182 9.84 13.83 7.50
N SER A 183 10.16 14.17 6.24
CA SER A 183 9.36 13.80 5.07
C SER A 183 9.98 12.57 4.42
N LEU A 184 9.26 11.46 4.44
CA LEU A 184 9.77 10.13 4.10
C LEU A 184 8.85 9.43 3.09
N GLN A 185 9.40 8.58 2.25
CA GLN A 185 8.64 7.71 1.36
C GLN A 185 8.66 6.27 1.89
N LEU A 186 7.52 5.60 1.87
CA LEU A 186 7.44 4.17 2.19
C LEU A 186 8.16 3.35 1.11
N VAL A 187 9.18 2.58 1.52
CA VAL A 187 9.94 1.66 0.66
C VAL A 187 9.36 0.25 0.69
N ASP A 188 9.03 -0.24 1.88
CA ASP A 188 8.45 -1.57 2.06
C ASP A 188 7.97 -1.81 3.49
N PHE A 189 7.37 -2.98 3.72
CA PHE A 189 7.21 -3.53 5.06
C PHE A 189 8.21 -4.68 5.28
N ASN A 190 8.98 -4.61 6.36
CA ASN A 190 9.89 -5.69 6.73
C ASN A 190 9.21 -6.67 7.70
N PRO A 191 9.40 -7.99 7.51
CA PRO A 191 8.99 -8.97 8.50
C PRO A 191 9.82 -8.83 9.80
N PRO A 192 9.31 -9.36 10.93
CA PRO A 192 8.01 -10.00 11.08
C PRO A 192 6.87 -8.98 11.21
N VAL A 193 5.65 -9.42 10.87
CA VAL A 193 4.41 -8.80 11.35
C VAL A 193 4.08 -9.46 12.68
N GLY A 194 3.71 -8.69 13.68
CA GLY A 194 3.50 -9.21 15.03
C GLY A 194 2.16 -8.82 15.64
N ARG A 195 1.73 -9.60 16.62
CA ARG A 195 0.62 -9.27 17.52
C ARG A 195 1.15 -9.17 18.94
N SER A 196 1.02 -8.00 19.55
CA SER A 196 1.42 -7.75 20.94
C SER A 196 0.65 -8.66 21.90
N ARG A 197 1.36 -9.34 22.80
CA ARG A 197 0.77 -10.13 23.88
C ARG A 197 0.24 -9.27 25.02
N ALA A 198 0.68 -8.02 25.12
CA ALA A 198 0.29 -7.11 26.18
C ALA A 198 -1.11 -6.51 25.96
N ASP A 199 -1.41 -6.10 24.73
CA ASP A 199 -2.64 -5.36 24.39
C ASP A 199 -3.37 -5.90 23.14
N GLY A 200 -2.83 -6.92 22.48
CA GLY A 200 -3.45 -7.56 21.32
C GLY A 200 -3.39 -6.75 20.02
N ARG A 201 -2.76 -5.57 20.00
CA ARG A 201 -2.57 -4.77 18.78
C ARG A 201 -1.58 -5.46 17.84
N TYR A 202 -1.77 -5.24 16.55
CA TYR A 202 -0.87 -5.73 15.51
C TYR A 202 0.17 -4.67 15.17
N PHE A 203 1.34 -5.08 14.65
CA PHE A 203 2.31 -4.16 14.09
C PHE A 203 2.98 -4.69 12.83
N ALA A 204 3.44 -3.77 11.99
CA ALA A 204 4.39 -4.05 10.91
C ALA A 204 5.49 -2.97 10.89
N CYS A 205 6.73 -3.39 10.64
CA CYS A 205 7.84 -2.45 10.48
C CYS A 205 7.83 -1.86 9.08
N ALA A 206 7.68 -0.54 8.96
CA ALA A 206 7.80 0.15 7.69
C ALA A 206 9.26 0.56 7.47
N LEU A 207 9.84 0.17 6.33
CA LEU A 207 11.09 0.72 5.82
C LEU A 207 10.76 1.98 5.02
N LEU A 208 11.46 3.06 5.35
CA LEU A 208 11.23 4.40 4.85
C LEU A 208 12.52 4.96 4.27
N ARG A 209 12.40 5.84 3.28
CA ARG A 209 13.54 6.53 2.67
C ARG A 209 13.34 8.03 2.74
N LYS A 210 14.41 8.73 3.11
CA LYS A 210 14.55 10.17 2.89
C LYS A 210 15.34 10.38 1.60
N PHE A 211 14.75 11.05 0.63
CA PHE A 211 15.47 11.43 -0.59
C PHE A 211 16.55 12.46 -0.26
N GLY A 212 17.75 12.26 -0.81
CA GLY A 212 18.95 13.06 -0.56
C GLY A 212 20.19 12.37 -1.09
N ASN A 213 21.34 13.06 -1.05
CA ASN A 213 22.65 12.49 -1.36
C ASN A 213 23.60 12.78 -0.19
N PRO A 214 24.02 11.76 0.60
CA PRO A 214 23.65 10.35 0.48
C PRO A 214 22.18 10.08 0.88
N PRO A 215 21.56 8.98 0.40
CA PRO A 215 20.25 8.57 0.87
C PRO A 215 20.32 8.09 2.32
N ALA A 216 19.26 8.35 3.09
CA ALA A 216 19.11 7.83 4.44
C ALA A 216 17.83 6.98 4.55
N PHE A 217 17.92 5.89 5.30
CA PHE A 217 16.81 4.96 5.53
C PHE A 217 16.37 5.02 6.98
N TYR A 218 15.07 4.87 7.17
CA TYR A 218 14.44 4.94 8.48
C TYR A 218 13.51 3.75 8.65
N SER A 219 13.30 3.35 9.90
CA SER A 219 12.37 2.30 10.28
C SER A 219 11.46 2.79 11.39
N THR A 220 10.20 2.39 11.35
CA THR A 220 9.27 2.59 12.47
C THR A 220 8.21 1.50 12.50
N ALA A 221 7.74 1.18 13.71
CA ALA A 221 6.57 0.33 13.90
C ALA A 221 5.31 1.14 13.62
N TYR A 222 4.48 0.64 12.72
CA TYR A 222 3.07 1.04 12.66
C TYR A 222 2.26 0.04 13.44
N TRP A 223 1.48 0.54 14.40
CA TRP A 223 0.58 -0.23 15.23
C TRP A 223 -0.86 -0.12 14.71
N LEU A 224 -1.56 -1.24 14.66
CA LEU A 224 -2.94 -1.37 14.22
C LEU A 224 -3.79 -1.97 15.34
N ASP A 225 -4.82 -1.23 15.75
CA ASP A 225 -5.91 -1.80 16.54
C ASP A 225 -6.92 -2.48 15.59
N ALA A 226 -7.05 -3.80 15.70
CA ALA A 226 -7.90 -4.58 14.81
C ALA A 226 -9.41 -4.26 14.94
N LYS A 227 -9.84 -3.77 16.11
CA LYS A 227 -11.26 -3.46 16.39
C LYS A 227 -11.63 -2.09 15.85
N THR A 228 -10.81 -1.09 16.13
CA THR A 228 -11.09 0.31 15.76
C THR A 228 -10.52 0.68 14.39
N LYS A 229 -9.63 -0.14 13.83
CA LYS A 229 -8.85 0.15 12.62
C LYS A 229 -7.97 1.38 12.74
N LEU A 230 -7.73 1.86 13.96
CA LEU A 230 -6.80 2.94 14.23
C LEU A 230 -5.37 2.48 13.97
N VAL A 231 -4.65 3.26 13.16
CA VAL A 231 -3.23 3.08 12.86
C VAL A 231 -2.44 4.22 13.49
N THR A 232 -1.38 3.90 14.22
CA THR A 232 -0.45 4.87 14.81
C THR A 232 1.00 4.50 14.49
N ALA A 233 1.83 5.46 14.12
CA ALA A 233 3.26 5.25 13.95
C ALA A 233 4.03 5.53 15.25
N GLY A 234 5.10 4.79 15.48
CA GLY A 234 6.12 5.16 16.46
C GLY A 234 7.02 6.30 15.95
N SER A 235 8.04 6.62 16.73
CA SER A 235 9.14 7.46 16.24
C SER A 235 9.93 6.71 15.17
N VAL A 236 10.46 7.44 14.19
CA VAL A 236 11.37 6.87 13.20
C VAL A 236 12.80 6.84 13.73
N THR A 237 13.51 5.77 13.43
CA THR A 237 14.93 5.57 13.75
C THR A 237 15.68 5.34 12.46
N GLU A 238 16.85 5.95 12.32
CA GLU A 238 17.72 5.70 11.16
C GLU A 238 18.23 4.26 11.19
N VAL A 239 18.24 3.60 10.03
CA VAL A 239 18.66 2.22 9.86
C VAL A 239 19.48 2.07 8.59
N ASP A 240 20.25 1.00 8.49
CA ASP A 240 20.88 0.62 7.22
C ASP A 240 19.81 0.25 6.18
N ALA A 241 20.11 0.56 4.92
CA ALA A 241 19.33 0.10 3.78
C ALA A 241 19.07 -1.41 3.88
N ALA A 242 17.88 -1.86 3.47
CA ALA A 242 17.62 -3.30 3.40
C ALA A 242 18.64 -3.97 2.48
N ARG A 243 19.33 -5.00 2.98
CA ARG A 243 20.26 -5.78 2.16
C ARG A 243 19.47 -6.62 1.15
N GLU A 244 19.87 -6.58 -0.11
CA GLU A 244 19.34 -7.52 -1.10
C GLU A 244 19.61 -8.95 -0.64
N GLY A 245 18.57 -9.79 -0.63
CA GLY A 245 18.69 -11.20 -0.24
C GLY A 245 18.54 -11.49 1.26
N GLU A 246 18.27 -10.50 2.13
CA GLU A 246 17.89 -10.81 3.52
C GLU A 246 16.57 -11.61 3.54
N SER A 247 16.67 -12.82 4.09
CA SER A 247 15.67 -13.88 3.99
C SER A 247 14.36 -13.55 4.71
N LYS A 248 13.29 -14.24 4.28
CA LYS A 248 11.88 -14.08 4.66
C LYS A 248 11.52 -14.33 6.15
N ALA A 249 12.47 -14.47 7.06
CA ALA A 249 12.21 -14.91 8.44
C ALA A 249 13.17 -14.28 9.46
N ALA A 250 13.20 -12.94 9.54
CA ALA A 250 13.79 -12.30 10.71
C ALA A 250 12.91 -12.57 11.93
N ALA A 251 13.48 -13.17 12.98
CA ALA A 251 12.78 -13.35 14.26
C ALA A 251 12.63 -12.01 15.01
N GLU A 252 13.51 -11.05 14.71
CA GLU A 252 13.53 -9.73 15.34
C GLU A 252 13.04 -8.65 14.37
N PRO A 253 12.18 -7.72 14.84
CA PRO A 253 11.74 -6.59 14.04
C PRO A 253 12.88 -5.60 13.80
N ARG A 254 12.99 -5.09 12.57
CA ARG A 254 13.91 -3.99 12.24
C ARG A 254 13.45 -2.62 12.78
N CYS A 255 12.28 -2.57 13.41
CA CYS A 255 11.74 -1.36 14.04
C CYS A 255 11.70 -1.54 15.55
N ASP A 256 11.74 -0.43 16.28
CA ASP A 256 11.54 -0.45 17.72
C ASP A 256 10.06 -0.73 18.05
N VAL A 257 9.82 -1.84 18.75
CA VAL A 257 8.51 -2.26 19.25
C VAL A 257 8.40 -2.12 20.77
N GLY A 258 9.34 -1.42 21.42
CA GLY A 258 9.33 -1.11 22.85
C GLY A 258 9.61 -2.30 23.76
N GLY A 259 10.32 -3.32 23.27
CA GLY A 259 10.62 -4.55 24.03
C GLY A 259 9.41 -5.40 24.39
N ILE A 260 8.25 -5.15 23.75
CA ILE A 260 7.01 -5.86 24.01
C ILE A 260 7.12 -7.31 23.49
N ALA A 261 6.63 -8.28 24.27
CA ALA A 261 6.49 -9.65 23.79
C ALA A 261 5.36 -9.74 22.75
N PHE A 262 5.60 -10.42 21.63
CA PHE A 262 4.63 -10.57 20.55
C PHE A 262 4.62 -11.98 19.96
N ASP A 263 3.52 -12.31 19.29
CA ASP A 263 3.41 -13.49 18.44
C ASP A 263 3.61 -13.09 16.98
N ILE A 264 4.37 -13.89 16.21
CA ILE A 264 4.55 -13.66 14.76
C ILE A 264 3.25 -14.03 14.04
N VAL A 265 2.83 -13.16 13.14
CA VAL A 265 1.67 -13.31 12.27
C VAL A 265 2.17 -13.57 10.85
N ASP A 266 1.65 -14.61 10.20
CA ASP A 266 1.97 -15.00 8.81
C ASP A 266 0.90 -14.56 7.79
#